data_AF-A0A2N2V6U7-F1
#
_entry.id   AF-A0A2N2V6U7-F1
#
_cell.length_a   1.000
_cell.length_b   1.000
_cell.length_c   1.000
_cell.angle_alpha   90.00
_cell.angle_beta   90.00
_cell.angle_gamma   90.00
#
_symmetry.space_group_name_H-M   'P 1'
#
loop_
_entity.id
_entity.type
_entity.pdbx_description
1 polymer ?
#
loop_
_entity_poly.entity_id
_entity_poly.type
_entity_poly.pdbx_seq_one_letter_code
_entity_poly.pdbx_strand_id
1 'polypeptide(L)'
;MGCRLVLTEHGAAVFLVTGIGIDMTLCRHLIFAVATASWLAPALAVEPADRQYEALAQLPADRLHARFGEKIEVDIDLLTSAGFSVDVVGERAEVRYRMAFNQIAEGWNWRPLADPAVDDYYQYKFLPLQSVAVERGEYAFEDKIGVTQQMKVSWRYDYFLAFENLYDFYPRAVDDEAGFSADLPASAAGHLGLRARAHLIAPVISESTTFWKATHAKPTDFTLKKRYLIGALDEVDFVDTRNGEILCRILPGQARCSMR
;
A
#
# COMPACT_ATOMS: atom_id res chain seq x y z
N MET A 1 20.18 59.13 8.40
CA MET A 1 19.42 57.90 8.71
C MET A 1 19.55 56.97 7.53
N GLY A 2 20.21 55.83 7.69
CA GLY A 2 20.37 54.86 6.60
C GLY A 2 20.11 53.47 7.16
N CYS A 3 19.00 52.85 6.74
CA CYS A 3 18.72 51.46 7.04
C CYS A 3 19.24 50.64 5.86
N ARG A 4 20.26 49.80 6.08
CA ARG A 4 20.88 49.00 5.02
C ARG A 4 20.39 47.56 5.17
N LEU A 5 19.59 47.12 4.20
CA LEU A 5 19.19 45.71 4.10
C LEU A 5 20.39 44.91 3.59
N VAL A 6 20.80 43.88 4.34
CA VAL A 6 21.79 42.91 3.89
C VAL A 6 21.09 41.56 3.80
N LEU A 7 20.95 41.05 2.57
CA LEU A 7 20.49 39.69 2.31
C LEU A 7 21.68 38.75 2.49
N THR A 8 21.52 37.71 3.31
CA THR A 8 22.50 36.62 3.43
C THR A 8 22.02 35.41 2.63
N GLU A 9 22.94 34.64 2.04
CA GLU A 9 22.67 33.54 1.10
C GLU A 9 21.90 32.34 1.68
N HIS A 10 21.40 32.42 2.91
CA HIS A 10 20.50 31.43 3.52
C HIS A 10 19.13 32.02 3.87
N GLY A 11 18.72 33.12 3.23
CA GLY A 11 17.33 33.57 3.22
C GLY A 11 16.79 34.14 4.52
N ALA A 12 17.62 34.37 5.53
CA ALA A 12 17.22 35.06 6.76
C ALA A 12 17.58 36.55 6.66
N ALA A 13 16.56 37.42 6.71
CA ALA A 13 16.75 38.85 6.86
C ALA A 13 16.95 39.17 8.35
N VAL A 14 18.16 39.60 8.72
CA VAL A 14 18.49 40.01 10.10
C VAL A 14 18.56 41.53 10.14
N PHE A 15 17.70 42.16 10.94
CA PHE A 15 17.77 43.58 11.24
C PHE A 15 18.66 43.81 12.47
N LEU A 16 19.76 44.54 12.29
CA LEU A 16 20.62 45.00 13.37
C LEU A 16 20.26 46.46 13.69
N VAL A 17 19.70 46.69 14.88
CA VAL A 17 19.43 48.02 15.41
C VAL A 17 20.39 48.27 16.57
N THR A 18 21.39 49.15 16.37
CA THR A 18 22.27 49.63 17.45
C THR A 18 21.63 50.83 18.15
N GLY A 19 21.64 50.80 19.49
CA GLY A 19 20.74 51.58 20.35
C GLY A 19 20.96 53.08 20.49
N ILE A 20 19.97 53.74 21.10
CA ILE A 20 19.95 54.37 22.44
C ILE A 20 18.67 55.22 22.52
N GLY A 21 17.94 55.16 23.65
CA GLY A 21 17.02 56.23 24.08
C GLY A 21 15.52 55.92 23.98
N ILE A 22 14.85 55.97 25.13
CA ILE A 22 13.42 55.75 25.37
C ILE A 22 12.60 56.90 24.77
N ASP A 23 11.48 56.62 24.09
CA ASP A 23 10.20 57.31 24.39
C ASP A 23 8.98 56.50 23.94
N MET A 24 7.97 56.47 24.81
CA MET A 24 6.69 55.81 24.59
C MET A 24 5.82 56.63 23.62
N THR A 25 4.86 55.94 23.01
CA THR A 25 3.70 56.51 22.29
C THR A 25 3.96 57.21 20.96
N LEU A 26 4.15 56.43 19.88
CA LEU A 26 3.55 56.73 18.56
C LEU A 26 3.58 55.52 17.61
N CYS A 27 2.54 55.39 16.77
CA CYS A 27 2.34 54.40 15.68
C CYS A 27 1.95 52.97 16.14
N ARG A 28 0.67 52.64 16.38
CA ARG A 28 -0.52 52.68 15.50
C ARG A 28 -0.41 51.73 14.29
N HIS A 29 -1.00 50.54 14.48
CA HIS A 29 -1.47 49.57 13.48
C HIS A 29 -0.42 48.83 12.63
N LEU A 30 0.08 47.71 13.18
CA LEU A 30 0.63 46.62 12.37
C LEU A 30 -0.41 45.48 12.32
N ILE A 31 -1.13 45.42 11.21
CA ILE A 31 -1.95 44.27 10.82
C ILE A 31 -0.98 43.15 10.48
N PHE A 32 -0.89 42.13 11.33
CA PHE A 32 -0.19 40.88 10.99
C PHE A 32 -1.06 40.11 10.00
N ALA A 33 -0.79 40.28 8.71
CA ALA A 33 -1.26 39.36 7.69
C ALA A 33 -0.46 38.05 7.84
N VAL A 34 -1.03 37.08 8.57
CA VAL A 34 -0.51 35.71 8.57
C VAL A 34 -0.90 35.11 7.22
N ALA A 35 0.02 35.11 6.27
CA ALA A 35 -0.10 34.28 5.08
C ALA A 35 0.05 32.83 5.52
N THR A 36 -1.07 32.14 5.73
CA THR A 36 -1.09 30.68 5.77
C THR A 36 -0.71 30.22 4.37
N ALA A 37 0.56 29.93 4.15
CA ALA A 37 0.98 29.10 3.05
C ALA A 37 0.36 27.72 3.30
N SER A 38 -0.85 27.51 2.79
CA SER A 38 -1.43 26.18 2.64
C SER A 38 -0.43 25.40 1.82
N TRP A 39 0.35 24.56 2.49
CA TRP A 39 1.16 23.57 1.81
C TRP A 39 0.18 22.76 0.96
N LEU A 40 0.34 22.86 -0.35
CA LEU A 40 -0.20 21.89 -1.29
C LEU A 40 0.43 20.56 -0.88
N ALA A 41 -0.26 19.83 0.01
CA ALA A 41 0.12 18.48 0.34
C ALA A 41 0.13 17.71 -0.99
N PRO A 42 1.24 17.03 -1.34
CA PRO A 42 1.18 16.07 -2.43
C PRO A 42 0.06 15.08 -2.09
N ALA A 43 -0.72 14.69 -3.09
CA ALA A 43 -1.75 13.67 -2.98
C ALA A 43 -1.25 12.53 -2.10
N LEU A 44 -1.87 12.36 -0.92
CA LEU A 44 -1.32 11.50 0.12
C LEU A 44 -1.42 10.04 -0.35
N ALA A 45 -0.28 9.49 -0.76
CA ALA A 45 -0.09 8.05 -0.83
C ALA A 45 -0.40 7.48 0.56
N VAL A 46 -1.15 6.38 0.58
CA VAL A 46 -1.46 5.70 1.84
C VAL A 46 -0.16 5.25 2.50
N GLU A 47 -0.16 5.12 3.83
CA GLU A 47 1.00 4.58 4.52
C GLU A 47 1.41 3.23 3.88
N PRO A 48 2.68 3.06 3.47
CA PRO A 48 3.13 1.83 2.85
C PRO A 48 2.86 0.58 3.69
N ALA A 49 2.54 -0.54 3.03
CA ALA A 49 2.16 -1.77 3.69
C ALA A 49 3.26 -2.34 4.60
N ASP A 50 4.53 -2.13 4.27
CA ASP A 50 5.67 -2.51 5.11
C ASP A 50 5.66 -1.77 6.45
N ARG A 51 5.37 -0.47 6.45
CA ARG A 51 5.25 0.34 7.66
C ARG A 51 4.06 -0.07 8.51
N GLN A 52 2.89 -0.23 7.90
CA GLN A 52 1.67 -0.66 8.60
C GLN A 52 1.87 -2.03 9.27
N TYR A 53 2.40 -3.01 8.52
CA TYR A 53 2.64 -4.35 9.03
C TYR A 53 3.68 -4.36 10.16
N GLU A 54 4.81 -3.68 10.01
CA GLU A 54 5.87 -3.64 11.04
C GLU A 54 5.37 -2.95 12.32
N ALA A 55 4.55 -1.90 12.20
CA ALA A 55 3.92 -1.26 13.35
C ALA A 55 3.04 -2.24 14.15
N LEU A 56 2.26 -3.08 13.46
CA LEU A 56 1.45 -4.13 14.10
C LEU A 56 2.30 -5.26 14.67
N ALA A 57 3.33 -5.70 13.94
CA ALA A 57 4.19 -6.82 14.34
C ALA A 57 5.03 -6.52 15.58
N GLN A 58 5.26 -5.25 15.91
CA GLN A 58 5.97 -4.80 17.11
C GLN A 58 5.05 -4.73 18.35
N LEU A 59 3.73 -4.88 18.19
CA LEU A 59 2.80 -4.82 19.32
C LEU A 59 2.84 -6.13 20.14
N PRO A 60 2.72 -6.04 21.47
CA PRO A 60 2.38 -7.17 22.31
C PRO A 60 1.05 -7.81 21.89
N ALA A 61 0.86 -9.11 22.16
CA ALA A 61 -0.29 -9.87 21.67
C ALA A 61 -1.66 -9.31 22.10
N ASP A 62 -1.78 -8.80 23.33
CA ASP A 62 -3.00 -8.14 23.84
C ASP A 62 -3.30 -6.83 23.08
N ARG A 63 -2.26 -6.05 22.78
CA ARG A 63 -2.37 -4.80 22.02
C ARG A 63 -2.65 -5.05 20.54
N LEU A 64 -2.10 -6.13 19.98
CA LEU A 64 -2.41 -6.56 18.63
C LEU A 64 -3.87 -7.05 18.54
N HIS A 65 -4.33 -7.84 19.50
CA HIS A 65 -5.72 -8.30 19.55
C HIS A 65 -6.71 -7.14 19.67
N ALA A 66 -6.35 -6.09 20.41
CA ALA A 66 -7.16 -4.88 20.52
C ALA A 66 -7.32 -4.08 19.21
N ARG A 67 -6.59 -4.44 18.15
CA ARG A 67 -6.74 -3.86 16.79
C ARG A 67 -7.86 -4.52 15.98
N PHE A 68 -8.52 -5.55 16.51
CA PHE A 68 -9.65 -6.16 15.83
C PHE A 68 -10.75 -5.12 15.56
N GLY A 69 -11.22 -5.04 14.30
CA GLY A 69 -12.19 -4.07 13.84
C GLY A 69 -11.63 -2.69 13.51
N GLU A 70 -10.33 -2.45 13.73
CA GLU A 70 -9.69 -1.19 13.31
C GLU A 70 -9.69 -1.08 11.78
N LYS A 71 -10.05 0.10 11.28
CA LYS A 71 -10.07 0.37 9.85
C LYS A 71 -8.68 0.69 9.33
N ILE A 72 -8.33 0.07 8.22
CA ILE A 72 -7.12 0.33 7.47
C ILE A 72 -7.47 0.73 6.04
N GLU A 73 -6.58 1.49 5.43
CA GLU A 73 -6.60 1.82 4.02
C GLU A 73 -5.27 1.29 3.45
N VAL A 74 -5.32 0.69 2.26
CA VAL A 74 -4.13 0.18 1.56
C VAL A 74 -4.26 0.41 0.06
N ASP A 75 -3.16 0.82 -0.58
CA ASP A 75 -3.06 0.87 -2.03
C ASP A 75 -2.66 -0.52 -2.55
N ILE A 76 -3.33 -0.99 -3.61
CA ILE A 76 -3.05 -2.28 -4.26
C ILE A 76 -1.97 -2.06 -5.31
N ASP A 77 -0.94 -2.92 -5.30
CA ASP A 77 0.10 -2.93 -6.32
C ASP A 77 -0.42 -3.54 -7.62
N LEU A 78 -0.87 -2.66 -8.52
CA LEU A 78 -1.38 -3.05 -9.84
C LEU A 78 -0.27 -3.55 -10.77
N LEU A 79 1.00 -3.20 -10.55
CA LEU A 79 2.11 -3.63 -11.42
C LEU A 79 2.42 -5.11 -11.25
N THR A 80 2.15 -5.67 -10.08
CA THR A 80 2.34 -7.10 -9.77
C THR A 80 1.02 -7.88 -9.75
N SER A 81 -0.09 -7.24 -10.12
CA SER A 81 -1.43 -7.84 -10.14
C SER A 81 -1.76 -8.47 -11.50
N ALA A 82 -1.55 -9.79 -11.63
CA ALA A 82 -1.86 -10.52 -12.87
C ALA A 82 -3.35 -10.47 -13.29
N GLY A 83 -4.27 -10.21 -12.36
CA GLY A 83 -5.70 -10.08 -12.64
C GLY A 83 -6.15 -8.71 -13.14
N PHE A 84 -5.27 -7.71 -13.18
CA PHE A 84 -5.61 -6.34 -13.56
C PHE A 84 -5.50 -6.12 -15.07
N SER A 85 -6.55 -5.55 -15.67
CA SER A 85 -6.56 -5.14 -17.08
C SER A 85 -7.34 -3.85 -17.30
N VAL A 86 -6.96 -3.13 -18.35
CA VAL A 86 -7.64 -1.92 -18.82
C VAL A 86 -7.82 -2.03 -20.33
N ASP A 87 -9.07 -2.02 -20.78
CA ASP A 87 -9.47 -2.08 -22.18
C ASP A 87 -10.11 -0.75 -22.59
N VAL A 88 -9.44 0.01 -23.46
CA VAL A 88 -9.93 1.32 -23.91
C VAL A 88 -10.68 1.19 -25.23
N VAL A 89 -11.94 1.64 -25.24
CA VAL A 89 -12.82 1.64 -26.42
C VAL A 89 -13.42 3.04 -26.60
N GLY A 90 -12.89 3.79 -27.54
CA GLY A 90 -13.28 5.18 -27.78
C GLY A 90 -13.00 6.06 -26.55
N GLU A 91 -14.02 6.73 -26.05
CA GLU A 91 -13.93 7.64 -24.89
C GLU A 91 -14.09 6.93 -23.53
N ARG A 92 -14.21 5.60 -23.53
CA ARG A 92 -14.42 4.79 -22.31
C ARG A 92 -13.29 3.79 -22.13
N ALA A 93 -13.00 3.50 -20.87
CA ALA A 93 -12.09 2.45 -20.43
C ALA A 93 -12.85 1.47 -19.55
N GLU A 94 -12.86 0.20 -19.94
CA GLU A 94 -13.28 -0.88 -19.09
C GLU A 94 -12.08 -1.37 -18.27
N VAL A 95 -12.22 -1.32 -16.96
CA VAL A 95 -11.19 -1.74 -16.02
C VAL A 95 -11.68 -2.99 -15.29
N ARG A 96 -10.82 -3.99 -15.17
CA ARG A 96 -11.13 -5.22 -14.45
C ARG A 96 -9.98 -5.62 -13.53
N TYR A 97 -10.31 -6.05 -12.32
CA TYR A 97 -9.43 -6.72 -11.39
C TYR A 97 -10.03 -8.09 -11.06
N ARG A 98 -9.55 -9.13 -11.74
CA ARG A 98 -10.04 -10.51 -11.60
C ARG A 98 -9.53 -11.16 -10.32
N MET A 99 -10.39 -11.94 -9.67
CA MET A 99 -10.11 -12.58 -8.38
C MET A 99 -10.07 -14.12 -8.45
N ALA A 100 -10.26 -14.70 -9.64
CA ALA A 100 -10.32 -16.15 -9.84
C ALA A 100 -9.07 -16.89 -9.31
N PHE A 101 -7.89 -16.28 -9.42
CA PHE A 101 -6.61 -16.90 -9.03
C PHE A 101 -5.95 -16.29 -7.79
N ASN A 102 -6.66 -15.41 -7.07
CA ASN A 102 -6.12 -14.70 -5.90
C ASN A 102 -6.34 -15.49 -4.60
N GLN A 103 -6.08 -16.80 -4.62
CA GLN A 103 -6.21 -17.66 -3.43
C GLN A 103 -4.91 -17.71 -2.63
N ILE A 104 -4.98 -17.60 -1.30
CA ILE A 104 -3.82 -17.83 -0.44
C ILE A 104 -3.65 -19.34 -0.21
N ALA A 105 -2.76 -19.97 -0.96
CA ALA A 105 -2.49 -21.41 -0.89
C ALA A 105 -1.53 -21.83 0.26
N GLU A 106 -1.48 -21.04 1.33
CA GLU A 106 -0.61 -21.29 2.48
C GLU A 106 -1.31 -22.26 3.46
N GLY A 107 -0.53 -23.11 4.14
CA GLY A 107 -1.04 -24.22 4.97
C GLY A 107 -1.85 -23.82 6.22
N TRP A 108 -2.14 -22.53 6.42
CA TRP A 108 -2.98 -22.01 7.50
C TRP A 108 -4.33 -21.46 7.00
N ASN A 109 -4.54 -21.34 5.69
CA ASN A 109 -5.73 -20.74 5.08
C ASN A 109 -6.74 -21.78 4.52
N TRP A 110 -6.38 -23.05 4.52
CA TRP A 110 -7.20 -24.14 3.99
C TRP A 110 -8.38 -24.48 4.91
N ARG A 111 -9.54 -24.78 4.31
CA ARG A 111 -10.72 -25.32 5.00
C ARG A 111 -10.87 -26.81 4.71
N PRO A 112 -10.77 -27.70 5.73
CA PRO A 112 -11.06 -29.12 5.54
C PRO A 112 -12.52 -29.30 5.11
N LEU A 113 -12.77 -30.08 4.04
CA LEU A 113 -14.11 -30.45 3.56
C LEU A 113 -14.98 -29.30 3.04
N ALA A 114 -14.39 -28.21 2.53
CA ALA A 114 -15.16 -27.15 1.87
C ALA A 114 -16.01 -27.72 0.72
N ASP A 115 -17.32 -27.49 0.77
CA ASP A 115 -18.21 -27.70 -0.38
C ASP A 115 -18.02 -26.52 -1.34
N PRO A 116 -17.49 -26.72 -2.55
CA PRO A 116 -17.23 -25.63 -3.49
C PRO A 116 -18.50 -24.85 -3.91
N ALA A 117 -19.70 -25.40 -3.69
CA ALA A 117 -20.94 -24.69 -3.90
C ALA A 117 -21.25 -23.65 -2.80
N VAL A 118 -20.64 -23.78 -1.62
CA VAL A 118 -20.95 -22.97 -0.42
C VAL A 118 -19.72 -22.20 0.06
N ASP A 119 -18.56 -22.86 0.12
CA ASP A 119 -17.30 -22.36 0.66
C ASP A 119 -16.16 -22.50 -0.34
N ASP A 120 -15.20 -21.56 -0.27
CA ASP A 120 -13.93 -21.74 -0.96
C ASP A 120 -13.05 -22.73 -0.19
N TYR A 121 -12.27 -23.52 -0.93
CA TYR A 121 -11.24 -24.39 -0.34
C TYR A 121 -10.20 -23.60 0.47
N TYR A 122 -9.95 -22.35 0.08
CA TYR A 122 -9.10 -21.39 0.76
C TYR A 122 -9.96 -20.26 1.33
N GLN A 123 -9.88 -20.00 2.63
CA GLN A 123 -10.74 -19.03 3.32
C GLN A 123 -10.52 -17.59 2.83
N TYR A 124 -9.25 -17.20 2.70
CA TYR A 124 -8.85 -15.85 2.33
C TYR A 124 -8.44 -15.76 0.86
N LYS A 125 -8.91 -14.68 0.22
CA LYS A 125 -8.35 -14.11 -0.99
C LYS A 125 -7.25 -13.11 -0.65
N PHE A 126 -6.47 -12.69 -1.63
CA PHE A 126 -5.47 -11.65 -1.42
C PHE A 126 -5.48 -10.53 -2.46
N LEU A 127 -5.04 -9.34 -2.03
CA LEU A 127 -4.61 -8.23 -2.88
C LEU A 127 -3.13 -7.94 -2.58
N PRO A 128 -2.24 -7.90 -3.58
CA PRO A 128 -0.83 -7.52 -3.40
C PRO A 128 -0.74 -6.02 -3.09
N LEU A 129 0.10 -5.66 -2.13
CA LEU A 129 0.24 -4.27 -1.68
C LEU A 129 1.63 -3.70 -2.00
N GLN A 130 2.67 -4.50 -1.77
CA GLN A 130 4.06 -4.04 -1.88
C GLN A 130 5.01 -5.22 -1.90
N SER A 131 6.19 -5.05 -2.51
CA SER A 131 7.32 -5.97 -2.35
C SER A 131 8.60 -5.19 -2.01
N VAL A 132 9.38 -5.67 -1.04
CA VAL A 132 10.64 -5.03 -0.59
C VAL A 132 11.77 -6.05 -0.57
N ALA A 133 12.84 -5.77 -1.32
CA ALA A 133 14.06 -6.58 -1.32
C ALA A 133 15.10 -6.00 -0.35
N VAL A 134 15.79 -6.87 0.40
CA VAL A 134 16.80 -6.52 1.39
C VAL A 134 18.00 -7.45 1.24
N GLU A 135 19.15 -6.89 0.89
CA GLU A 135 20.42 -7.62 0.90
C GLU A 135 20.96 -7.70 2.33
N ARG A 136 21.36 -8.91 2.76
CA ARG A 136 21.80 -9.19 4.14
C ARG A 136 23.27 -9.56 4.28
N GLY A 137 24.01 -9.52 3.18
CA GLY A 137 25.45 -9.74 3.16
C GLY A 137 25.84 -10.94 2.31
N GLU A 138 27.04 -11.44 2.54
CA GLU A 138 27.68 -12.43 1.69
C GLU A 138 28.68 -13.28 2.48
N TYR A 139 28.94 -14.49 2.02
CA TYR A 139 29.92 -15.41 2.63
C TYR A 139 30.59 -16.29 1.58
N ALA A 140 31.85 -16.67 1.81
CA ALA A 140 32.56 -17.62 0.94
C ALA A 140 32.16 -19.07 1.30
N PHE A 141 31.82 -19.88 0.30
CA PHE A 141 31.46 -21.28 0.50
C PHE A 141 31.78 -22.13 -0.73
N GLU A 142 32.09 -23.40 -0.49
CA GLU A 142 32.35 -24.39 -1.52
C GLU A 142 31.15 -25.34 -1.63
N ASP A 143 30.24 -25.02 -2.56
CA ASP A 143 29.11 -25.91 -2.89
C ASP A 143 29.53 -26.99 -3.90
N LYS A 144 30.48 -26.66 -4.78
CA LYS A 144 31.09 -27.59 -5.73
C LYS A 144 32.52 -27.90 -5.29
N ILE A 145 32.84 -29.19 -5.19
CA ILE A 145 34.16 -29.68 -4.77
C ILE A 145 35.29 -28.96 -5.55
N GLY A 146 36.21 -28.36 -4.80
CA GLY A 146 37.37 -27.61 -5.29
C GLY A 146 37.08 -26.17 -5.73
N VAL A 147 35.85 -25.67 -5.61
CA VAL A 147 35.45 -24.34 -6.07
C VAL A 147 34.79 -23.53 -4.95
N THR A 148 35.60 -22.71 -4.27
CA THR A 148 35.06 -21.69 -3.38
C THR A 148 34.46 -20.55 -4.19
N GLN A 149 33.25 -20.13 -3.84
CA GLN A 149 32.56 -18.99 -4.45
C GLN A 149 31.92 -18.09 -3.40
N GLN A 150 31.72 -16.83 -3.76
CA GLN A 150 31.00 -15.87 -2.92
C GLN A 150 29.49 -16.12 -3.04
N MET A 151 28.85 -16.46 -1.93
CA MET A 151 27.41 -16.60 -1.80
C MET A 151 26.82 -15.29 -1.28
N LYS A 152 25.67 -14.89 -1.83
CA LYS A 152 24.89 -13.74 -1.37
C LYS A 152 23.73 -14.20 -0.49
N VAL A 153 23.29 -13.34 0.42
CA VAL A 153 22.08 -13.55 1.21
C VAL A 153 21.09 -12.42 0.90
N SER A 154 19.98 -12.77 0.27
CA SER A 154 18.95 -11.82 -0.15
C SER A 154 17.58 -12.21 0.40
N TRP A 155 16.87 -11.24 0.95
CA TRP A 155 15.53 -11.41 1.50
C TRP A 155 14.54 -10.60 0.69
N ARG A 156 13.34 -11.14 0.46
CA ARG A 156 12.22 -10.41 -0.11
C ARG A 156 11.01 -10.52 0.81
N TYR A 157 10.38 -9.39 1.08
CA TYR A 157 9.12 -9.29 1.80
C TYR A 157 8.02 -8.92 0.82
N ASP A 158 7.02 -9.76 0.69
CA ASP A 158 5.83 -9.49 -0.12
C ASP A 158 4.66 -9.24 0.86
N TYR A 159 4.01 -8.09 0.73
CA TYR A 159 2.92 -7.64 1.60
C TYR A 159 1.58 -7.76 0.88
N PHE A 160 0.59 -8.27 1.60
CA PHE A 160 -0.74 -8.56 1.07
C PHE A 160 -1.83 -8.11 2.05
N LEU A 161 -2.99 -7.72 1.52
CA LEU A 161 -4.25 -7.73 2.26
C LEU A 161 -4.92 -9.08 2.01
N ALA A 162 -5.04 -9.90 3.06
CA ALA A 162 -5.81 -11.13 3.07
C ALA A 162 -7.24 -10.84 3.55
N PHE A 163 -8.26 -11.28 2.81
CA PHE A 163 -9.65 -11.01 3.18
C PHE A 163 -10.60 -12.15 2.84
N GLU A 164 -11.66 -12.32 3.64
CA GLU A 164 -12.57 -13.47 3.57
C GLU A 164 -13.94 -13.19 2.95
N ASN A 165 -14.32 -11.92 2.79
CA ASN A 165 -15.68 -11.52 2.46
C ASN A 165 -15.89 -11.14 0.98
N LEU A 166 -15.18 -11.81 0.06
CA LEU A 166 -15.29 -11.53 -1.37
C LEU A 166 -16.74 -11.57 -1.88
N TYR A 167 -17.50 -12.54 -1.39
CA TYR A 167 -18.87 -12.78 -1.84
C TYR A 167 -19.90 -11.80 -1.27
N ASP A 168 -19.49 -10.89 -0.38
CA ASP A 168 -20.32 -9.75 0.00
C ASP A 168 -20.44 -8.75 -1.17
N PHE A 169 -19.50 -8.76 -2.12
CA PHE A 169 -19.48 -7.83 -3.27
C PHE A 169 -20.23 -8.39 -4.49
N TYR A 170 -20.15 -9.69 -4.73
CA TYR A 170 -20.81 -10.34 -5.85
C TYR A 170 -21.14 -11.81 -5.56
N PRO A 171 -22.19 -12.37 -6.19
CA PRO A 171 -22.59 -13.74 -5.95
C PRO A 171 -21.49 -14.72 -6.38
N ARG A 172 -21.37 -15.82 -5.64
CA ARG A 172 -20.51 -16.94 -6.01
C ARG A 172 -20.92 -17.48 -7.39
N ALA A 173 -19.97 -17.50 -8.32
CA ALA A 173 -20.13 -18.06 -9.65
C ALA A 173 -18.83 -18.74 -10.07
N VAL A 174 -18.94 -19.76 -10.92
CA VAL A 174 -17.78 -20.37 -11.61
C VAL A 174 -17.50 -19.52 -12.85
N ASP A 175 -16.95 -18.33 -12.62
CA ASP A 175 -16.65 -17.34 -13.65
C ASP A 175 -15.25 -16.77 -13.41
N ASP A 176 -14.36 -16.96 -14.39
CA ASP A 176 -12.98 -16.46 -14.34
C ASP A 176 -12.91 -14.93 -14.46
N GLU A 177 -13.99 -14.28 -14.89
CA GLU A 177 -14.13 -12.82 -14.94
C GLU A 177 -14.63 -12.22 -13.62
N ALA A 178 -14.93 -13.04 -12.60
CA ALA A 178 -15.37 -12.55 -11.30
C ALA A 178 -14.30 -11.68 -10.63
N GLY A 179 -14.72 -10.51 -10.15
CA GLY A 179 -13.80 -9.52 -9.59
C GLY A 179 -14.41 -8.13 -9.48
N PHE A 180 -13.53 -7.13 -9.39
CA PHE A 180 -13.91 -5.72 -9.30
C PHE A 180 -13.78 -5.07 -10.68
N SER A 181 -14.80 -4.32 -11.10
CA SER A 181 -14.77 -3.67 -12.42
C SER A 181 -15.22 -2.21 -12.38
N ALA A 182 -14.70 -1.43 -13.31
CA ALA A 182 -15.10 -0.05 -13.49
C ALA A 182 -15.27 0.31 -14.96
N ASP A 183 -16.23 1.20 -15.21
CA ASP A 183 -16.39 1.88 -16.48
C ASP A 183 -16.04 3.35 -16.29
N LEU A 184 -14.88 3.76 -16.83
CA LEU A 184 -14.28 5.07 -16.60
C LEU A 184 -14.09 5.83 -17.92
N PRO A 185 -13.97 7.17 -17.90
CA PRO A 185 -13.45 7.93 -19.04
C PRO A 185 -12.06 7.42 -19.44
N ALA A 186 -11.78 7.33 -20.74
CA ALA A 186 -10.49 6.88 -21.26
C ALA A 186 -9.31 7.72 -20.73
N SER A 187 -9.55 8.99 -20.42
CA SER A 187 -8.57 9.91 -19.84
C SER A 187 -8.07 9.50 -18.45
N ALA A 188 -8.80 8.66 -17.72
CA ALA A 188 -8.42 8.17 -16.39
C ALA A 188 -7.47 6.95 -16.44
N ALA A 189 -7.41 6.23 -17.56
CA ALA A 189 -6.69 4.96 -17.69
C ALA A 189 -5.18 5.07 -17.40
N GLY A 190 -4.55 6.20 -17.78
CA GLY A 190 -3.09 6.37 -17.67
C GLY A 190 -2.56 6.57 -16.25
N HIS A 191 -3.44 6.84 -15.28
CA HIS A 191 -3.06 7.15 -13.90
C HIS A 191 -3.90 6.39 -12.89
N LEU A 192 -4.40 5.22 -13.27
CA LEU A 192 -5.32 4.46 -12.45
C LEU A 192 -4.61 3.72 -11.31
N GLY A 193 -5.15 3.86 -10.10
CA GLY A 193 -4.82 3.08 -8.92
C GLY A 193 -6.04 2.33 -8.41
N LEU A 194 -5.80 1.36 -7.54
CA LEU A 194 -6.84 0.66 -6.80
C LEU A 194 -6.51 0.74 -5.31
N ARG A 195 -7.52 1.03 -4.50
CA ARG A 195 -7.40 1.21 -3.06
C ARG A 195 -8.47 0.38 -2.36
N ALA A 196 -8.08 -0.32 -1.31
CA ALA A 196 -9.01 -1.04 -0.46
C ALA A 196 -9.13 -0.34 0.89
N ARG A 197 -10.36 -0.24 1.38
CA ARG A 197 -10.61 -0.03 2.80
C ARG A 197 -11.12 -1.33 3.39
N ALA A 198 -10.58 -1.67 4.54
CA ALA A 198 -10.93 -2.88 5.26
C ALA A 198 -10.93 -2.60 6.76
N HIS A 199 -11.60 -3.45 7.52
CA HIS A 199 -11.38 -3.55 8.94
C HIS A 199 -10.59 -4.83 9.25
N LEU A 200 -9.63 -4.73 10.17
CA LEU A 200 -8.80 -5.86 10.58
C LEU A 200 -9.67 -6.92 11.25
N ILE A 201 -9.38 -8.20 11.00
CA ILE A 201 -10.05 -9.35 11.63
C ILE A 201 -9.06 -10.25 12.37
N ALA A 202 -9.55 -11.27 13.10
CA ALA A 202 -8.67 -12.20 13.80
C ALA A 202 -8.21 -13.36 12.89
N PRO A 203 -6.90 -13.69 12.85
CA PRO A 203 -5.78 -12.97 13.46
C PRO A 203 -5.40 -11.72 12.65
N VAL A 204 -4.97 -10.64 13.32
CA VAL A 204 -4.74 -9.33 12.66
C VAL A 204 -3.61 -9.38 11.61
N ILE A 205 -2.58 -10.18 11.85
CA ILE A 205 -1.48 -10.42 10.93
C ILE A 205 -1.14 -11.90 10.84
N SER A 206 -0.56 -12.31 9.71
CA SER A 206 0.04 -13.63 9.51
C SER A 206 1.30 -13.52 8.64
N GLU A 207 2.22 -14.49 8.77
CA GLU A 207 3.44 -14.56 7.99
C GLU A 207 3.72 -15.99 7.53
N SER A 208 4.14 -16.18 6.28
CA SER A 208 4.77 -17.41 5.81
C SER A 208 6.21 -17.16 5.35
N THR A 209 7.06 -18.16 5.47
CA THR A 209 8.48 -18.06 5.11
C THR A 209 8.90 -19.24 4.24
N THR A 210 9.52 -18.93 3.11
CA THR A 210 10.15 -19.91 2.21
C THR A 210 11.62 -19.59 2.05
N PHE A 211 12.47 -20.62 2.12
CA PHE A 211 13.91 -20.49 2.01
C PHE A 211 14.45 -21.33 0.85
N TRP A 212 15.32 -20.75 0.04
CA TRP A 212 16.09 -21.44 -0.99
C TRP A 212 17.57 -21.29 -0.69
N LYS A 213 18.26 -22.41 -0.54
CA LYS A 213 19.71 -22.43 -0.34
C LYS A 213 20.43 -22.12 -1.65
N ALA A 214 21.49 -21.33 -1.54
CA ALA A 214 22.44 -21.09 -2.62
C ALA A 214 22.99 -22.42 -3.15
N THR A 215 23.28 -22.44 -4.44
CA THR A 215 23.99 -23.54 -5.11
C THR A 215 25.10 -22.96 -5.97
N HIS A 216 25.99 -23.80 -6.49
CA HIS A 216 27.02 -23.38 -7.43
C HIS A 216 26.44 -22.61 -8.62
N ALA A 217 25.29 -23.03 -9.16
CA ALA A 217 24.64 -22.37 -10.30
C ALA A 217 23.87 -21.09 -9.93
N LYS A 218 23.39 -20.99 -8.68
CA LYS A 218 22.66 -19.83 -8.15
C LYS A 218 23.25 -19.46 -6.79
N PRO A 219 24.29 -18.61 -6.73
CA PRO A 219 25.04 -18.31 -5.52
C PRO A 219 24.30 -17.35 -4.58
N THR A 220 23.01 -17.56 -4.35
CA THR A 220 22.18 -16.71 -3.49
C THR A 220 21.31 -17.56 -2.57
N ASP A 221 21.52 -17.42 -1.27
CA ASP A 221 20.55 -17.80 -0.25
C ASP A 221 19.41 -16.81 -0.33
N PHE A 222 18.22 -17.29 -0.71
CA PHE A 222 17.04 -16.45 -0.88
C PHE A 222 16.00 -16.79 0.20
N THR A 223 15.52 -15.77 0.91
CA THR A 223 14.40 -15.91 1.85
C THR A 223 13.23 -15.07 1.37
N LEU A 224 12.09 -15.70 1.13
CA LEU A 224 10.82 -15.01 0.87
C LEU A 224 9.97 -15.03 2.13
N LYS A 225 9.55 -13.85 2.58
CA LYS A 225 8.54 -13.68 3.62
C LYS A 225 7.28 -13.08 3.02
N LYS A 226 6.16 -13.81 3.09
CA LYS A 226 4.85 -13.26 2.73
C LYS A 226 4.16 -12.81 4.00
N ARG A 227 3.75 -11.55 4.04
CA ARG A 227 3.21 -10.87 5.21
C ARG A 227 1.80 -10.39 4.90
N TYR A 228 0.85 -10.79 5.73
CA TYR A 228 -0.56 -10.59 5.49
C TYR A 228 -1.13 -9.67 6.58
N LEU A 229 -1.71 -8.54 6.17
CA LEU A 229 -2.73 -7.87 6.95
C LEU A 229 -4.04 -8.65 6.73
N ILE A 230 -4.72 -9.09 7.79
CA ILE A 230 -5.96 -9.86 7.62
C ILE A 230 -7.15 -8.98 7.97
N GLY A 231 -8.11 -8.90 7.06
CA GLY A 231 -9.30 -8.07 7.23
C GLY A 231 -10.53 -8.58 6.49
N ALA A 232 -11.60 -7.81 6.59
CA ALA A 232 -12.74 -7.88 5.69
C ALA A 232 -12.86 -6.54 4.97
N LEU A 233 -13.12 -6.59 3.67
CA LEU A 233 -13.25 -5.42 2.82
C LEU A 233 -14.53 -4.66 3.16
N ASP A 234 -14.38 -3.36 3.41
CA ASP A 234 -15.47 -2.41 3.55
C ASP A 234 -15.84 -1.82 2.17
N GLU A 235 -14.83 -1.53 1.35
CA GLU A 235 -14.98 -0.95 0.01
C GLU A 235 -13.70 -1.08 -0.82
N VAL A 236 -13.86 -0.97 -2.14
CA VAL A 236 -12.78 -0.90 -3.12
C VAL A 236 -12.97 0.32 -4.00
N ASP A 237 -11.97 1.19 -4.06
CA ASP A 237 -11.98 2.46 -4.78
C ASP A 237 -11.00 2.41 -5.95
N PHE A 238 -11.48 2.76 -7.15
CA PHE A 238 -10.62 3.15 -8.25
C PHE A 238 -10.24 4.61 -8.07
N VAL A 239 -8.94 4.90 -8.08
CA VAL A 239 -8.40 6.23 -7.74
C VAL A 239 -7.51 6.77 -8.85
N ASP A 240 -7.45 8.10 -9.00
CA ASP A 240 -6.44 8.76 -9.81
C ASP A 240 -5.17 8.95 -8.95
N THR A 241 -4.10 8.29 -9.35
CA THR A 241 -2.82 8.28 -8.64
C THR A 241 -2.10 9.64 -8.64
N ARG A 242 -2.52 10.61 -9.45
CA ARG A 242 -1.93 11.95 -9.48
C ARG A 242 -2.41 12.82 -8.33
N ASN A 243 -3.70 12.73 -8.00
CA ASN A 243 -4.36 13.62 -7.05
C ASN A 243 -5.04 12.88 -5.88
N GLY A 244 -5.11 11.54 -5.92
CA GLY A 244 -5.77 10.71 -4.92
C GLY A 244 -7.31 10.77 -5.00
N GLU A 245 -7.86 11.34 -6.07
CA GLU A 245 -9.31 11.44 -6.25
C GLU A 245 -9.92 10.06 -6.52
N ILE A 246 -11.07 9.82 -5.90
CA ILE A 246 -11.83 8.58 -6.10
C ILE A 246 -12.65 8.74 -7.37
N LEU A 247 -12.29 7.95 -8.38
CA LEU A 247 -12.95 7.96 -9.69
C LEU A 247 -14.27 7.20 -9.63
N CYS A 248 -14.26 6.02 -9.01
CA CYS A 248 -15.49 5.33 -8.64
C CYS A 248 -15.26 4.36 -7.48
N ARG A 249 -16.34 4.06 -6.76
CA ARG A 249 -16.34 3.22 -5.55
C ARG A 249 -17.20 1.99 -5.73
N ILE A 250 -16.71 0.87 -5.22
CA ILE A 250 -17.42 -0.39 -5.12
C ILE A 250 -17.69 -0.68 -3.64
N LEU A 251 -18.96 -0.88 -3.31
CA LEU A 251 -19.44 -1.28 -1.99
C LEU A 251 -19.94 -2.73 -2.01
N PRO A 252 -20.09 -3.38 -0.84
CA PRO A 252 -20.82 -4.64 -0.73
C PRO A 252 -22.17 -4.60 -1.46
N GLY A 253 -22.49 -5.69 -2.14
CA GLY A 253 -23.63 -5.83 -3.04
C GLY A 253 -23.40 -5.29 -4.46
N GLN A 254 -22.20 -4.78 -4.75
CA GLN A 254 -21.82 -4.27 -6.07
C GLN A 254 -20.46 -4.85 -6.48
N ALA A 255 -20.36 -5.33 -7.72
CA ALA A 255 -19.10 -5.78 -8.33
C ALA A 255 -18.48 -4.74 -9.26
N ARG A 256 -19.28 -3.72 -9.63
CA ARG A 256 -19.00 -2.78 -10.69
C ARG A 256 -19.36 -1.37 -10.28
N CYS A 257 -18.51 -0.41 -10.63
CA CYS A 257 -18.82 1.01 -10.58
C CYS A 257 -18.66 1.69 -11.95
N SER A 258 -19.14 2.93 -12.05
CA SER A 258 -18.99 3.73 -13.26
C SER A 258 -18.81 5.20 -12.91
N MET A 259 -17.85 5.87 -13.56
CA MET A 259 -17.71 7.31 -13.53
C MET A 259 -18.45 7.88 -14.75
N ARG A 260 -19.42 8.77 -14.50
CA ARG A 260 -20.19 9.43 -15.56
C ARG A 260 -19.38 10.55 -16.21
#